data_AF-A0ABD5STQ4-F1
#
_entry.id   AF-A0ABD5STQ4-F1
#
_cell.length_a   1.000
_cell.length_b   1.000
_cell.length_c   1.000
_cell.angle_alpha   90.00
_cell.angle_beta   90.00
_cell.angle_gamma   90.00
#
_symmetry.space_group_name_H-M   'P 1'
#
loop_
_entity.id
_entity.type
_entity.pdbx_description
1 polymer ?
#
loop_
_entity_poly.entity_id
_entity_poly.type
_entity_poly.pdbx_seq_one_letter_code
_entity_poly.pdbx_strand_id
1 'polypeptide(L)'
;GDMRAYVTTLRRLWATDPPVLHPGHGPEIDAPRKTLERLLSHRAEREQRVLEAATSGPQSLEEILESAYEKDLSGVRDLARATVVAHLEKLAVEGRLEWDGQRATAVATDAEDD
;
A
#
# COMPACT_ATOMS: atom_id res chain seq x y z
N GLY A 1 -9.72 3.66 2.11
CA GLY A 1 -9.20 3.81 3.48
C GLY A 1 -7.82 4.42 3.39
N ASP A 2 -7.35 5.19 4.38
CA ASP A 2 -6.11 5.96 4.22
C ASP A 2 -4.86 5.14 4.57
N MET A 3 -4.03 4.84 3.56
CA MET A 3 -2.79 4.09 3.74
C MET A 3 -1.72 4.86 4.53
N ARG A 4 -1.67 6.19 4.39
CA ARG A 4 -0.73 7.05 5.12
C ARG A 4 -1.05 7.01 6.62
N ALA A 5 -2.32 7.15 6.97
CA ALA A 5 -2.78 7.06 8.36
C ALA A 5 -2.51 5.68 8.96
N TYR A 6 -2.75 4.60 8.19
CA TYR A 6 -2.48 3.23 8.62
C TYR A 6 -0.99 3.00 8.90
N VAL A 7 -0.10 3.32 7.95
CA VAL A 7 1.36 3.15 8.12
C VAL A 7 1.88 4.03 9.27
N THR A 8 1.36 5.24 9.42
CA THR A 8 1.72 6.12 10.54
C THR A 8 1.35 5.48 11.88
N THR A 9 0.18 4.86 11.97
CA THR A 9 -0.28 4.15 13.17
C THR A 9 0.63 2.97 13.50
N LEU A 10 1.00 2.15 12.50
CA LEU A 10 1.94 1.04 12.70
C LEU A 10 3.30 1.52 13.20
N ARG A 11 3.84 2.61 12.63
CA ARG A 11 5.11 3.20 13.08
C ARG A 11 5.03 3.71 14.52
N ARG A 12 3.92 4.34 14.90
CA ARG A 12 3.70 4.80 16.28
C ARG A 12 3.62 3.64 17.26
N LEU A 13 2.89 2.58 16.93
CA LEU A 13 2.84 1.37 17.75
C LEU A 13 4.22 0.72 17.89
N TRP A 14 4.99 0.66 16.81
CA TRP A 14 6.34 0.10 16.83
C TRP A 14 7.27 0.91 17.73
N ALA A 15 7.17 2.25 17.68
CA ALA A 15 7.96 3.15 18.52
C ALA A 15 7.53 3.11 19.99
N THR A 16 6.25 2.88 20.27
CA THR A 16 5.70 2.75 21.63
C THR A 16 6.15 1.46 22.31
N ASP A 17 6.50 0.43 21.52
CA ASP A 17 7.02 -0.85 22.00
C ASP A 17 6.15 -1.53 23.07
N PRO A 18 4.84 -1.72 22.82
CA PRO A 18 3.98 -2.39 23.78
C PRO A 18 4.42 -3.86 23.96
N PRO A 19 4.24 -4.44 25.14
CA PRO A 19 4.60 -5.84 25.39
C PRO A 19 3.68 -6.84 24.68
N VAL A 20 2.43 -6.46 24.39
CA VAL A 20 1.42 -7.29 23.72
C VAL A 20 0.49 -6.41 22.87
N LEU A 21 -0.10 -6.94 21.79
CA LEU A 21 -1.20 -6.31 21.06
C LEU A 21 -2.48 -7.15 21.17
N HIS A 22 -3.60 -6.48 21.42
CA HIS A 22 -4.94 -7.09 21.43
C HIS A 22 -5.72 -6.62 20.19
N PRO A 23 -5.69 -7.37 19.07
CA PRO A 23 -6.39 -6.98 17.85
C PRO A 23 -7.91 -7.15 18.00
N GLY A 24 -8.68 -6.44 17.17
CA GLY A 24 -10.14 -6.63 17.11
C GLY A 24 -10.58 -8.01 16.60
N HIS A 25 -9.67 -8.74 15.94
CA HIS A 25 -9.90 -10.10 15.44
C HIS A 25 -8.61 -10.93 15.57
N GLY A 26 -8.78 -12.23 15.81
CA GLY A 26 -7.67 -13.17 15.97
C GLY A 26 -7.11 -13.18 17.39
N PRO A 27 -6.02 -13.94 17.61
CA PRO A 27 -5.39 -14.06 18.92
C PRO A 27 -4.59 -12.80 19.30
N GLU A 28 -4.24 -12.72 20.57
CA GLU A 28 -3.25 -11.76 21.07
C GLU A 28 -1.89 -11.97 20.40
N ILE A 29 -1.10 -10.89 20.34
CA ILE A 29 0.21 -10.89 19.69
C ILE A 29 1.29 -10.62 20.74
N ASP A 30 2.00 -11.66 21.15
CA ASP A 30 3.08 -11.61 22.15
C ASP A 30 4.43 -11.14 21.56
N ALA A 31 4.52 -11.01 20.24
CA ALA A 31 5.68 -10.42 19.55
C ALA A 31 5.28 -9.18 18.74
N PRO A 32 4.91 -8.05 19.39
CA PRO A 32 4.42 -6.85 18.71
C PRO A 32 5.39 -6.29 17.68
N ARG A 33 6.66 -6.04 18.06
CA ARG A 33 7.66 -5.45 17.16
C ARG A 33 7.83 -6.24 15.87
N LYS A 34 8.09 -7.55 15.99
CA LYS A 34 8.26 -8.45 14.84
C LYS A 34 7.03 -8.44 13.93
N THR A 35 5.83 -8.40 14.53
CA THR A 35 4.59 -8.38 13.76
C THR A 35 4.40 -7.05 13.03
N LEU A 36 4.65 -5.93 13.71
CA LEU A 36 4.57 -4.59 13.13
C LEU A 36 5.60 -4.38 12.02
N GLU A 37 6.84 -4.85 12.20
CA GLU A 37 7.89 -4.84 11.17
C GLU A 37 7.47 -5.63 9.93
N ARG A 38 6.95 -6.84 10.11
CA ARG A 38 6.43 -7.65 9.01
C ARG A 38 5.30 -6.94 8.28
N LEU A 39 4.36 -6.33 9.00
CA LEU A 39 3.27 -5.57 8.39
C LEU A 39 3.80 -4.36 7.60
N LEU A 40 4.75 -3.60 8.18
CA LEU A 40 5.39 -2.47 7.50
C LEU A 40 6.12 -2.91 6.23
N SER A 41 6.91 -3.99 6.28
CA SER A 41 7.59 -4.57 5.11
C SER A 41 6.60 -4.98 4.04
N HIS A 42 5.56 -5.73 4.41
CA HIS A 42 4.52 -6.16 3.46
C HIS A 42 3.82 -4.97 2.79
N ARG A 43 3.62 -3.85 3.51
CA ARG A 43 3.02 -2.63 2.91
C ARG A 43 3.98 -1.92 1.98
N ALA A 44 5.27 -1.85 2.33
CA ALA A 44 6.28 -1.27 1.46
C ALA A 44 6.46 -2.08 0.16
N GLU A 45 6.56 -3.41 0.27
CA GLU A 45 6.62 -4.31 -0.89
C GLU A 45 5.38 -4.21 -1.77
N ARG A 46 4.20 -4.07 -1.16
CA ARG A 46 2.95 -3.89 -1.89
C ARG A 46 2.92 -2.57 -2.65
N GLU A 47 3.30 -1.49 -1.98
CA GLU A 47 3.37 -0.16 -2.58
C GLU A 47 4.32 -0.14 -3.77
N GLN A 48 5.48 -0.79 -3.65
CA GLN A 48 6.44 -0.90 -4.74
C GLN A 48 5.84 -1.62 -5.95
N ARG A 49 5.19 -2.78 -5.77
CA ARG A 49 4.51 -3.48 -6.87
C ARG A 49 3.42 -2.62 -7.52
N VAL A 50 2.63 -1.90 -6.72
CA VAL A 50 1.57 -1.01 -7.22
C VAL A 50 2.16 0.11 -8.07
N LEU A 51 3.25 0.72 -7.61
CA LEU A 51 3.93 1.76 -8.37
C LEU A 51 4.52 1.23 -9.67
N GLU A 52 5.23 0.10 -9.63
CA GLU A 52 5.81 -0.53 -10.82
C GLU A 52 4.73 -0.86 -11.86
N ALA A 53 3.59 -1.40 -11.43
CA ALA A 53 2.45 -1.65 -12.30
C ALA A 53 1.92 -0.34 -12.90
N ALA A 54 1.66 0.67 -12.07
CA ALA A 54 1.09 1.96 -12.48
C ALA A 54 2.01 2.79 -13.38
N THR A 55 3.33 2.60 -13.32
CA THR A 55 4.31 3.37 -14.10
C THR A 55 4.79 2.67 -15.36
N SER A 56 4.39 1.41 -15.57
CA SER A 56 4.68 0.65 -16.81
C SER A 56 3.92 1.15 -18.06
N GLY A 57 2.99 2.07 -17.87
CA GLY A 57 2.14 2.68 -18.89
C GLY A 57 0.80 3.08 -18.29
N PRO A 58 -0.11 3.74 -19.05
CA PRO A 58 -1.45 4.03 -18.57
C PRO A 58 -2.18 2.73 -18.21
N GLN A 59 -2.45 2.51 -16.92
CA GLN A 59 -3.07 1.28 -16.43
C GLN A 59 -4.38 1.60 -15.71
N SER A 60 -5.38 0.75 -15.93
CA SER A 60 -6.62 0.73 -15.14
C SER A 60 -6.39 0.15 -13.75
N LEU A 61 -7.28 0.46 -12.81
CA LEU A 61 -7.25 -0.13 -11.47
C LEU A 61 -7.27 -1.66 -11.50
N GLU A 62 -8.01 -2.26 -12.42
CA GLU A 62 -8.11 -3.70 -12.58
C GLU A 62 -6.76 -4.31 -12.98
N GLU A 63 -6.05 -3.73 -13.95
CA GLU A 63 -4.73 -4.19 -14.39
C GLU A 63 -3.69 -4.06 -13.27
N ILE A 64 -3.70 -2.93 -12.55
CA ILE A 64 -2.81 -2.69 -11.41
C ILE A 64 -3.11 -3.69 -10.28
N LEU A 65 -4.38 -3.98 -10.02
CA LEU A 65 -4.81 -4.95 -9.02
C LEU A 65 -4.30 -6.36 -9.35
N GLU A 66 -4.43 -6.79 -10.60
CA GLU A 66 -3.96 -8.10 -11.05
C GLU A 66 -2.43 -8.21 -10.96
N SER A 67 -1.70 -7.17 -11.35
CA SER A 67 -0.23 -7.14 -11.26
C SER A 67 0.26 -7.11 -9.81
N ALA A 68 -0.41 -6.34 -8.94
CA ALA A 68 0.00 -6.22 -7.54
C ALA A 68 -0.26 -7.50 -6.74
N TYR A 69 -1.24 -8.32 -7.12
CA TYR A 69 -1.65 -9.54 -6.42
C TYR A 69 -1.35 -10.81 -7.24
N GLU A 70 -0.21 -11.45 -6.97
CA GLU A 70 0.22 -12.72 -7.58
C GLU A 70 -0.61 -13.97 -7.18
N LYS A 71 -1.74 -13.83 -6.49
CA LYS A 71 -2.52 -14.96 -5.92
C LYS A 71 -4.03 -14.80 -6.16
N ASP A 72 -4.74 -15.93 -6.11
CA ASP A 72 -6.19 -15.93 -6.11
C ASP A 72 -6.75 -15.01 -4.99
N LEU A 73 -7.59 -14.07 -5.42
CA LEU A 73 -8.25 -13.07 -4.59
C LEU A 73 -9.66 -13.49 -4.17
N SER A 74 -10.04 -14.75 -4.42
CA SER A 74 -11.34 -15.29 -4.04
C SER A 74 -11.65 -15.00 -2.56
N GLY A 75 -12.79 -14.33 -2.33
CA GLY A 75 -13.24 -13.93 -0.99
C GLY A 75 -12.63 -12.64 -0.40
N VAL A 76 -11.61 -12.03 -1.03
CA VAL A 76 -10.97 -10.78 -0.52
C VAL A 76 -10.76 -9.70 -1.59
N ARG A 77 -11.32 -9.87 -2.79
CA ARG A 77 -11.10 -8.97 -3.94
C ARG A 77 -11.46 -7.51 -3.63
N ASP A 78 -12.55 -7.26 -2.93
CA ASP A 78 -12.97 -5.88 -2.60
C ASP A 78 -12.00 -5.21 -1.63
N LEU A 79 -11.51 -5.95 -0.63
CA LEU A 79 -10.50 -5.47 0.30
C LEU A 79 -9.16 -5.21 -0.43
N ALA A 80 -8.79 -6.09 -1.36
CA ALA A 80 -7.61 -5.94 -2.18
C ALA A 80 -7.70 -4.67 -3.05
N ARG A 81 -8.84 -4.46 -3.73
CA ARG A 81 -9.13 -3.24 -4.50
C ARG A 81 -9.01 -1.99 -3.64
N ALA A 82 -9.67 -1.98 -2.48
CA ALA A 82 -9.60 -0.84 -1.56
C ALA A 82 -8.17 -0.55 -1.08
N THR A 83 -7.35 -1.59 -0.91
CA THR A 83 -5.93 -1.46 -0.54
C THR A 83 -5.10 -0.86 -1.68
N VAL A 84 -5.31 -1.27 -2.92
CA VAL A 84 -4.62 -0.69 -4.09
C VAL A 84 -4.97 0.77 -4.27
N VAL A 85 -6.26 1.12 -4.21
CA VAL A 85 -6.72 2.52 -4.28
C VAL A 85 -6.03 3.36 -3.21
N ALA A 86 -5.96 2.87 -1.97
CA ALA A 86 -5.29 3.57 -0.87
C ALA A 86 -3.79 3.80 -1.13
N HIS A 87 -3.11 2.87 -1.80
CA HIS A 87 -1.71 3.06 -2.23
C HIS A 87 -1.60 4.08 -3.37
N LEU A 88 -2.47 4.02 -4.38
CA LEU A 88 -2.48 4.97 -5.50
C LEU A 88 -2.73 6.40 -5.02
N GLU A 89 -3.71 6.60 -4.14
CA GLU A 89 -3.97 7.89 -3.50
C GLU A 89 -2.76 8.41 -2.72
N LYS A 90 -2.10 7.54 -1.94
CA LYS A 90 -0.87 7.91 -1.23
C LYS A 90 0.25 8.33 -2.21
N LEU A 91 0.49 7.54 -3.25
CA LEU A 91 1.55 7.78 -4.23
C LEU A 91 1.30 9.07 -5.03
N ALA A 92 0.04 9.37 -5.35
CA ALA A 92 -0.37 10.63 -5.98
C ALA A 92 -0.11 11.84 -5.07
N VAL A 93 -0.46 11.74 -3.79
CA VAL A 93 -0.15 12.78 -2.78
C VAL A 93 1.37 12.99 -2.63
N GLU A 94 2.16 11.93 -2.82
CA GLU A 94 3.63 11.98 -2.78
C GLU A 94 4.26 12.43 -4.11
N GLY A 95 3.46 12.74 -5.14
CA GLY A 95 3.94 13.19 -6.45
C GLY A 95 4.66 12.12 -7.27
N ARG A 96 4.43 10.83 -6.98
CA ARG A 96 5.11 9.71 -7.66
C ARG A 96 4.38 9.20 -8.91
N LEU A 97 3.11 9.55 -9.05
CA LEU A 97 2.22 9.23 -10.18
C LEU A 97 1.03 10.20 -10.17
N GLU A 98 0.27 10.23 -11.25
CA GLU A 98 -1.05 10.86 -11.28
C GLU A 98 -2.14 9.78 -11.14
N TRP A 99 -3.21 10.11 -10.43
CA TRP A 99 -4.34 9.20 -10.18
C TRP A 99 -5.66 9.98 -10.26
N ASP A 100 -6.54 9.60 -11.20
CA ASP A 100 -7.83 10.27 -11.43
C ASP A 100 -9.03 9.56 -10.78
N GLY A 101 -8.79 8.46 -10.05
CA GLY A 101 -9.82 7.60 -9.46
C GLY A 101 -10.17 6.36 -10.30
N GLN A 102 -9.68 6.28 -11.54
CA GLN A 102 -9.89 5.16 -12.46
C GLN A 102 -8.59 4.64 -13.06
N ARG A 103 -7.66 5.53 -13.40
CA ARG A 103 -6.39 5.26 -14.09
C ARG A 103 -5.23 5.94 -13.38
N ALA A 104 -4.10 5.23 -13.41
CA ALA A 104 -2.82 5.77 -12.96
C ALA A 104 -1.91 6.01 -14.16
N THR A 105 -1.17 7.12 -14.12
CA THR A 105 -0.16 7.48 -15.11
C THR A 105 1.13 7.89 -14.40
N ALA A 106 2.28 7.57 -15.00
CA ALA A 106 3.54 8.10 -14.51
C ALA A 106 3.54 9.63 -14.61
N VAL A 107 4.08 10.30 -13.60
CA VAL A 107 4.42 11.73 -13.74
C VAL A 107 5.47 11.85 -14.83
N ALA A 108 5.26 12.76 -15.77
CA ALA A 108 6.31 13.13 -16.71
C ALA A 108 7.46 13.69 -15.86
N THR A 109 8.58 12.98 -15.81
CA THR A 109 9.84 13.63 -15.44
C THR A 109 10.13 14.58 -16.58
N ASP A 110 9.77 15.85 -16.41
CA ASP A 110 10.46 16.91 -17.13
C ASP A 110 11.93 16.70 -16.78
N ALA A 111 12.68 16.15 -17.73
CA ALA A 111 14.13 16.26 -17.72
C ALA A 111 14.39 17.76 -17.85
N GLU A 112 14.43 18.46 -16.71
CA GLU A 112 15.08 19.76 -16.64
C GLU A 112 16.55 19.50 -16.96
N ASP A 113 16.88 19.73 -18.23
CA ASP A 113 18.18 20.19 -18.69
C ASP A 113 18.65 21.30 -17.73
N ASP A 114 19.69 21.02 -16.94
CA ASP A 114 20.76 21.99 -16.60
C ASP A 114 22.06 21.25 -16.25
#